data_AF-A0A7S1A099-F1
#
_entry.id   AF-A0A7S1A099-F1
#
_cell.length_a   1.000
_cell.length_b   1.000
_cell.length_c   1.000
_cell.angle_alpha   90.00
_cell.angle_beta   90.00
_cell.angle_gamma   90.00
#
_symmetry.space_group_name_H-M   'P 1'
#
loop_
_entity.id
_entity.type
_entity.pdbx_description
1 polymer ?
#
loop_
_entity_poly.entity_id
_entity_poly.type
_entity_poly.pdbx_seq_one_letter_code
_entity_poly.pdbx_strand_id
1 'polypeptide(L)'
;IDSSVPVKEASQGAPRPSLNLRSVAARLLLRSLAADHDEKVVQSPAASQVEGSQVAEKGHWFVVDSISIAEDVVVPDLGPDDGNAGDEELQLYVAVAFNGETYRTATIPFDLDSRCTLNFATEVALFAYHGQTEVSLEVRRRRRNQSARSLSDLLVEDLYRDDVLIGELTFPLGEELKDCNPRLLQLPLNHGEHHAGKVSMRLFLRETDDPEALQRRGSDESLPKRESTGSGFAGVVSAVGSAVGVAVGSVEGPAMGASLQKRSGFGTCERDESSVIIVTEEGTGWCYYYPYATREDADKYFRARSWRISSRIMYNCTHGLIYEEVCRGGPSWAWGTISRAAWTLGDQTVDPSGVSQAIPKADSKSP
;
A
#
# COMPACT_ATOMS: atom_id res chain seq x y z
N ILE A 1 18.50 -44.30 51.10
CA ILE A 1 19.35 -45.46 50.71
C ILE A 1 18.41 -46.34 49.89
N ASP A 2 18.35 -46.36 48.56
CA ASP A 2 19.22 -46.00 47.44
C ASP A 2 18.37 -45.26 46.38
N SER A 3 18.78 -44.20 45.68
CA SER A 3 19.90 -44.01 44.73
C SER A 3 19.78 -44.83 43.44
N SER A 4 19.20 -44.23 42.38
CA SER A 4 19.83 -44.21 41.04
C SER A 4 19.00 -43.43 40.01
N VAL A 5 19.70 -42.51 39.34
CA VAL A 5 19.30 -41.65 38.22
C VAL A 5 20.00 -42.20 36.95
N PRO A 6 19.41 -42.06 35.76
CA PRO A 6 20.21 -41.82 34.55
C PRO A 6 19.74 -40.50 33.87
N VAL A 7 20.59 -39.47 33.83
CA VAL A 7 21.60 -39.15 32.81
C VAL A 7 20.99 -38.72 31.46
N LYS A 8 21.20 -37.43 31.18
CA LYS A 8 20.94 -36.69 29.95
C LYS A 8 21.78 -37.21 28.79
N GLU A 9 21.18 -37.31 27.60
CA GLU A 9 21.89 -37.12 26.34
C GLU A 9 21.41 -35.85 25.64
N ALA A 10 22.34 -34.93 25.43
CA ALA A 10 22.16 -33.70 24.68
C ALA A 10 22.67 -33.94 23.25
N SER A 11 21.75 -33.91 22.26
CA SER A 11 22.11 -33.87 20.85
C SER A 11 22.30 -32.40 20.43
N GLN A 12 23.56 -32.01 20.22
CA GLN A 12 23.93 -30.75 19.60
C GLN A 12 23.82 -30.89 18.07
N GLY A 13 22.73 -30.34 17.51
CA GLY A 13 22.61 -30.13 16.07
C GLY A 13 23.18 -28.78 15.67
N ALA A 14 24.26 -28.77 14.89
CA ALA A 14 24.86 -27.56 14.33
C ALA A 14 23.91 -26.89 13.30
N PRO A 15 23.83 -25.54 13.26
CA PRO A 15 23.06 -24.84 12.24
C PRO A 15 23.80 -24.88 10.91
N ARG A 16 23.17 -25.47 9.88
CA ARG A 16 23.61 -25.34 8.49
C ARG A 16 23.15 -23.99 7.92
N PRO A 17 23.95 -23.35 7.06
CA PRO A 17 23.63 -22.04 6.50
C PRO A 17 22.44 -22.15 5.53
N SER A 18 21.45 -21.29 5.73
CA SER A 18 20.34 -21.07 4.81
C SER A 18 20.87 -20.37 3.55
N LEU A 19 20.92 -21.12 2.45
CA LEU A 19 21.14 -20.56 1.11
C LEU A 19 19.87 -19.80 0.68
N ASN A 20 20.05 -18.52 0.39
CA ASN A 20 19.03 -17.61 -0.13
C ASN A 20 18.56 -18.10 -1.53
N LEU A 21 17.44 -18.83 -1.56
CA LEU A 21 16.86 -19.45 -2.76
C LEU A 21 15.97 -18.51 -3.59
N ARG A 22 16.00 -17.19 -3.30
CA ARG A 22 15.18 -16.18 -4.00
C ARG A 22 15.77 -15.68 -5.33
N SER A 23 17.00 -16.03 -5.72
CA SER A 23 17.61 -15.53 -6.98
C SER A 23 17.83 -16.58 -8.09
N VAL A 24 17.44 -17.84 -7.88
CA VAL A 24 17.66 -18.90 -8.88
C VAL A 24 16.42 -19.17 -9.74
N ALA A 25 15.22 -18.90 -9.23
CA ALA A 25 13.96 -19.18 -9.95
C ALA A 25 13.73 -18.26 -11.17
N ALA A 26 14.26 -17.03 -11.17
CA ALA A 26 14.18 -16.11 -12.31
C ALA A 26 15.12 -16.48 -13.48
N ARG A 27 16.07 -17.41 -13.29
CA ARG A 27 17.01 -17.84 -14.35
C ARG A 27 16.62 -19.15 -15.05
N LEU A 28 15.55 -19.83 -14.62
CA LEU A 28 15.13 -21.10 -15.21
C LEU A 28 13.97 -20.97 -16.22
N LEU A 29 13.22 -19.87 -16.21
CA LEU A 29 12.14 -19.65 -17.18
C LEU A 29 12.62 -19.09 -18.55
N LEU A 30 13.85 -18.57 -18.64
CA LEU A 30 14.45 -18.14 -19.91
C LEU A 30 15.21 -19.24 -20.67
N ARG A 31 15.27 -20.47 -20.15
CA ARG A 31 15.91 -21.63 -20.84
C ARG A 31 14.93 -22.69 -21.35
N SER A 32 13.64 -22.56 -21.06
CA SER A 32 12.62 -23.54 -21.46
C SER A 32 11.98 -23.24 -22.83
N LEU A 33 12.28 -22.10 -23.46
CA LEU A 33 11.77 -21.74 -24.79
C LEU A 33 12.81 -21.88 -25.92
N ALA A 34 13.94 -22.55 -25.63
CA ALA A 34 14.99 -22.82 -26.60
C ALA A 34 15.33 -24.33 -26.63
N ALA A 35 14.35 -25.16 -26.95
CA ALA A 35 14.56 -26.57 -27.29
C ALA A 35 13.33 -27.17 -27.99
N ASP A 36 13.06 -26.76 -29.22
CA ASP A 36 12.61 -27.70 -30.28
C ASP A 36 12.59 -26.98 -31.64
N HIS A 37 13.74 -26.94 -32.30
CA HIS A 37 13.79 -26.90 -33.76
C HIS A 37 15.05 -27.60 -34.22
N ASP A 38 14.85 -28.84 -34.67
CA ASP A 38 15.86 -29.71 -35.24
C ASP A 38 16.41 -29.13 -36.55
N GLU A 39 17.72 -29.25 -36.69
CA GLU A 39 18.58 -28.60 -37.69
C GLU A 39 18.44 -29.23 -39.08
N LYS A 40 18.38 -28.39 -40.11
CA LYS A 40 18.96 -28.71 -41.41
C LYS A 40 20.14 -27.76 -41.67
N VAL A 41 21.33 -28.31 -41.45
CA VAL A 41 22.65 -27.67 -41.60
C VAL A 41 22.87 -27.15 -43.03
N VAL A 42 23.10 -25.85 -43.16
CA VAL A 42 23.86 -25.25 -44.28
C VAL A 42 24.79 -24.18 -43.69
N GLN A 43 26.10 -24.43 -43.79
CA GLN A 43 27.16 -23.52 -43.38
C GLN A 43 27.30 -22.33 -44.35
N SER A 44 27.40 -21.11 -43.82
CA SER A 44 28.03 -19.95 -44.49
C SER A 44 28.24 -18.77 -43.52
N PRO A 45 29.11 -17.79 -43.86
CA PRO A 45 30.23 -17.43 -43.00
C PRO A 45 30.03 -16.17 -42.14
N ALA A 46 30.90 -16.10 -41.12
CA ALA A 46 31.26 -14.96 -40.29
C ALA A 46 30.73 -13.59 -40.74
N ALA A 47 29.67 -13.13 -40.07
CA ALA A 47 29.26 -11.74 -40.06
C ALA A 47 29.55 -11.15 -38.67
N SER A 48 30.37 -10.10 -38.71
CA SER A 48 30.70 -9.14 -37.67
C SER A 48 29.58 -8.88 -36.66
N GLN A 49 29.88 -9.13 -35.37
CA GLN A 49 29.11 -8.64 -34.23
C GLN A 49 29.11 -7.11 -34.25
N VAL A 50 28.00 -6.52 -34.69
CA VAL A 50 27.64 -5.15 -34.35
C VAL A 50 26.85 -5.26 -33.05
N GLU A 51 27.46 -4.85 -31.94
CA GLU A 51 26.76 -4.59 -30.68
C GLU A 51 25.78 -3.44 -30.90
N GLY A 52 24.62 -3.75 -31.48
CA GLY A 52 23.47 -2.88 -31.46
C GLY A 52 22.99 -2.80 -30.01
N SER A 53 23.24 -1.68 -29.35
CA SER A 53 22.47 -1.30 -28.17
C SER A 53 21.00 -1.31 -28.55
N GLN A 54 20.30 -2.39 -28.20
CA GLN A 54 18.85 -2.42 -28.20
C GLN A 54 18.41 -1.35 -27.20
N VAL A 55 18.01 -0.20 -27.73
CA VAL A 55 17.29 0.81 -26.96
C VAL A 55 16.02 0.10 -26.51
N ALA A 56 15.97 -0.29 -25.24
CA ALA A 56 14.77 -0.86 -24.67
C ALA A 56 13.64 0.16 -24.88
N GLU A 57 12.61 -0.22 -25.62
CA GLU A 57 11.45 0.65 -25.81
C GLU A 57 10.84 0.92 -24.44
N LYS A 58 10.65 2.22 -24.13
CA LYS A 58 10.00 2.68 -22.91
C LYS A 58 8.63 2.01 -22.77
N GLY A 59 8.53 1.10 -21.81
CA GLY A 59 7.28 0.43 -21.47
C GLY A 59 6.36 1.35 -20.68
N HIS A 60 5.07 1.28 -20.96
CA HIS A 60 4.04 1.83 -20.09
C HIS A 60 3.63 0.74 -19.09
N TRP A 61 3.42 1.14 -17.84
CA TRP A 61 3.01 0.26 -16.76
C TRP A 61 1.69 0.75 -16.19
N PHE A 62 0.70 -0.14 -16.12
CA PHE A 62 -0.54 0.12 -15.42
C PHE A 62 -0.31 -0.08 -13.92
N VAL A 63 -0.60 0.97 -13.16
CA VAL A 63 -0.33 1.04 -11.73
C VAL A 63 -1.65 1.13 -10.99
N VAL A 64 -1.88 0.22 -10.03
CA VAL A 64 -2.95 0.34 -9.03
C VAL A 64 -2.28 0.59 -7.67
N ASP A 65 -2.43 1.81 -7.17
CA ASP A 65 -1.69 2.34 -6.01
C ASP A 65 -2.42 2.10 -4.69
N SER A 66 -3.75 2.23 -4.70
CA SER A 66 -4.57 2.04 -3.51
C SER A 66 -5.88 1.39 -3.88
N ILE A 67 -6.36 0.48 -3.03
CA ILE A 67 -7.66 -0.15 -3.15
C ILE A 67 -8.33 -0.10 -1.79
N SER A 68 -9.58 0.37 -1.77
CA SER A 68 -10.44 0.33 -0.60
C SER A 68 -11.84 -0.11 -0.99
N ILE A 69 -12.50 -0.78 -0.05
CA ILE A 69 -13.88 -1.20 -0.18
C ILE A 69 -14.67 -0.47 0.90
N ALA A 70 -15.68 0.26 0.48
CA ALA A 70 -16.59 0.99 1.35
C ALA A 70 -18.01 0.44 1.18
N GLU A 71 -18.85 0.80 2.16
CA GLU A 71 -20.28 0.49 2.23
C GLU A 71 -20.57 -0.99 2.52
N ASP A 72 -21.78 -1.25 3.01
CA ASP A 72 -22.26 -2.51 3.57
C ASP A 72 -21.98 -3.70 2.63
N VAL A 73 -20.79 -4.30 2.72
CA VAL A 73 -20.39 -5.44 1.89
C VAL A 73 -21.32 -6.60 2.18
N VAL A 74 -22.26 -6.83 1.26
CA VAL A 74 -23.21 -7.93 1.40
C VAL A 74 -22.48 -9.21 1.02
N VAL A 75 -22.23 -10.06 2.00
CA VAL A 75 -21.66 -11.39 1.78
C VAL A 75 -22.81 -12.37 1.53
N PRO A 76 -23.03 -12.84 0.29
CA PRO A 76 -24.06 -13.84 0.03
C PRO A 76 -23.71 -15.17 0.70
N ASP A 77 -24.75 -15.96 0.95
CA ASP A 77 -24.65 -17.36 1.40
C ASP A 77 -24.00 -17.58 2.77
N LEU A 78 -24.08 -16.60 3.67
CA LEU A 78 -24.08 -16.92 5.10
C LEU A 78 -25.46 -17.49 5.42
N GLY A 79 -25.62 -18.80 5.19
CA GLY A 79 -26.78 -19.53 5.67
C GLY A 79 -27.03 -19.23 7.17
N PRO A 80 -28.27 -19.36 7.65
CA PRO A 80 -28.59 -19.16 9.06
C PRO A 80 -27.64 -20.03 9.88
N ASP A 81 -26.78 -19.34 10.62
CA ASP A 81 -25.70 -19.85 11.45
C ASP A 81 -26.01 -21.25 11.99
N ASP A 82 -25.30 -22.28 11.50
CA ASP A 82 -25.44 -23.67 11.93
C ASP A 82 -24.89 -23.86 13.36
N GLY A 83 -25.13 -22.92 14.28
CA GLY A 83 -24.96 -22.98 15.74
C GLY A 83 -23.59 -23.42 16.27
N ASN A 84 -22.60 -23.60 15.40
CA ASN A 84 -21.34 -24.26 15.69
C ASN A 84 -20.15 -23.56 15.01
N ALA A 85 -20.38 -22.36 14.47
CA ALA A 85 -19.35 -21.50 13.92
C ALA A 85 -18.53 -20.89 15.07
N GLY A 86 -17.58 -21.64 15.60
CA GLY A 86 -16.58 -21.08 16.49
C GLY A 86 -15.79 -20.01 15.73
N ASP A 87 -15.95 -18.74 16.11
CA ASP A 87 -15.19 -17.54 15.72
C ASP A 87 -14.25 -17.73 14.50
N GLU A 88 -14.81 -18.08 13.34
CA GLU A 88 -14.01 -18.18 12.12
C GLU A 88 -13.72 -16.76 11.67
N GLU A 89 -12.53 -16.27 11.99
CA GLU A 89 -12.05 -14.96 11.53
C GLU A 89 -12.10 -14.92 10.00
N LEU A 90 -13.02 -14.12 9.47
CA LEU A 90 -13.19 -13.94 8.04
C LEU A 90 -12.04 -13.09 7.52
N GLN A 91 -11.51 -13.50 6.37
CA GLN A 91 -10.45 -12.76 5.70
C GLN A 91 -10.92 -12.36 4.30
N LEU A 92 -10.66 -11.11 3.94
CA LEU A 92 -10.94 -10.57 2.60
C LEU A 92 -9.63 -10.25 1.89
N TYR A 93 -9.62 -10.43 0.57
CA TYR A 93 -8.58 -9.93 -0.31
C TYR A 93 -9.18 -9.46 -1.63
N VAL A 94 -8.43 -8.62 -2.34
CA VAL A 94 -8.78 -8.16 -3.68
C VAL A 94 -7.85 -8.83 -4.68
N ALA A 95 -8.42 -9.37 -5.76
CA ALA A 95 -7.71 -9.83 -6.93
C ALA A 95 -7.94 -8.85 -8.08
N VAL A 96 -6.86 -8.32 -8.66
CA VAL A 96 -6.91 -7.46 -9.84
C VAL A 96 -6.32 -8.24 -11.01
N ALA A 97 -7.11 -8.48 -12.03
CA ALA A 97 -6.71 -9.17 -13.24
C ALA A 97 -6.55 -8.18 -14.40
N PHE A 98 -5.39 -8.24 -15.05
CA PHE A 98 -5.06 -7.41 -16.21
C PHE A 98 -4.18 -8.19 -17.18
N ASN A 99 -4.60 -8.29 -18.45
CA ASN A 99 -3.84 -8.98 -19.49
C ASN A 99 -3.46 -10.45 -19.16
N GLY A 100 -4.33 -11.17 -18.46
CA GLY A 100 -4.08 -12.55 -18.01
C GLY A 100 -3.14 -12.68 -16.81
N GLU A 101 -2.54 -11.58 -16.35
CA GLU A 101 -1.84 -11.49 -15.07
C GLU A 101 -2.85 -11.19 -13.96
N THR A 102 -2.61 -11.73 -12.77
CA THR A 102 -3.46 -11.48 -11.60
C THR A 102 -2.59 -11.08 -10.41
N TYR A 103 -2.85 -9.90 -9.87
CA TYR A 103 -2.30 -9.44 -8.61
C TYR A 103 -3.31 -9.71 -7.49
N ARG A 104 -2.83 -10.12 -6.31
CA ARG A 104 -3.66 -10.35 -5.13
C ARG A 104 -3.11 -9.59 -3.95
N THR A 105 -3.96 -8.84 -3.26
CA THR A 105 -3.57 -8.14 -2.04
C THR A 105 -3.33 -9.14 -0.91
N ALA A 106 -2.61 -8.70 0.11
CA ALA A 106 -2.63 -9.37 1.41
C ALA A 106 -4.07 -9.50 1.92
N THR A 107 -4.33 -10.58 2.68
CA THR A 107 -5.62 -10.76 3.33
C THR A 107 -5.75 -9.83 4.53
N ILE A 108 -6.93 -9.26 4.73
CA ILE A 108 -7.27 -8.45 5.90
C ILE A 108 -8.40 -9.12 6.69
N PRO A 109 -8.35 -9.10 8.03
CA PRO A 109 -9.46 -9.57 8.84
C PRO A 109 -10.67 -8.66 8.61
N PHE A 110 -11.86 -9.26 8.53
CA PHE A 110 -13.12 -8.59 8.28
C PHE A 110 -14.18 -9.08 9.25
N ASP A 111 -14.97 -8.14 9.77
CA ASP A 111 -16.14 -8.40 10.59
C ASP A 111 -17.38 -7.95 9.82
N LEU A 112 -18.34 -8.87 9.66
CA LEU A 112 -19.60 -8.63 8.93
C LEU A 112 -20.44 -7.54 9.58
N ASP A 113 -20.33 -7.39 10.89
CA ASP A 113 -21.07 -6.37 11.64
C ASP A 113 -20.39 -5.00 11.55
N SER A 114 -19.15 -4.96 11.08
CA SER A 114 -18.38 -3.72 10.95
C SER A 114 -18.63 -3.05 9.61
N ARG A 115 -19.37 -1.93 9.65
CA ARG A 115 -19.58 -1.02 8.51
C ARG A 115 -18.34 -0.17 8.17
N CYS A 116 -17.15 -0.71 8.35
CA CYS A 116 -15.92 0.05 8.15
C CYS A 116 -15.46 -0.01 6.70
N THR A 117 -14.86 1.08 6.23
CA THR A 117 -14.10 1.07 4.98
C THR A 117 -12.85 0.23 5.18
N LEU A 118 -12.74 -0.82 4.38
CA LEU A 118 -11.60 -1.70 4.36
C LEU A 118 -10.54 -1.15 3.42
N ASN A 119 -9.35 -0.91 3.94
CA ASN A 119 -8.22 -0.43 3.17
C ASN A 119 -7.25 -1.59 2.99
N PHE A 120 -7.04 -2.02 1.75
CA PHE A 120 -6.04 -3.01 1.44
C PHE A 120 -4.67 -2.31 1.44
N ALA A 121 -3.64 -3.00 1.96
CA ALA A 121 -2.31 -2.41 2.07
C ALA A 121 -1.83 -1.86 0.71
N THR A 122 -1.03 -0.79 0.76
CA THR A 122 -0.47 -0.04 -0.37
C THR A 122 0.61 -0.80 -1.14
N GLU A 123 0.41 -2.10 -1.32
CA GLU A 123 1.20 -2.86 -2.27
C GLU A 123 0.74 -2.43 -3.66
N VAL A 124 1.63 -1.72 -4.35
CA VAL A 124 1.37 -1.21 -5.69
C VAL A 124 1.30 -2.40 -6.65
N ALA A 125 0.11 -2.63 -7.22
CA ALA A 125 -0.04 -3.60 -8.31
C ALA A 125 0.49 -2.99 -9.60
N LEU A 126 1.35 -3.72 -10.31
CA LEU A 126 2.00 -3.27 -11.52
C LEU A 126 1.79 -4.29 -12.62
N PHE A 127 1.33 -3.82 -13.76
CA PHE A 127 1.09 -4.66 -14.92
C PHE A 127 1.68 -4.02 -16.18
N ALA A 128 2.20 -4.84 -17.09
CA ALA A 128 2.69 -4.36 -18.37
C ALA A 128 1.51 -3.85 -19.23
N TYR A 129 1.58 -2.61 -19.68
CA TYR A 129 0.53 -1.97 -20.48
C TYR A 129 0.93 -1.94 -21.97
N HIS A 130 0.11 -2.61 -22.79
CA HIS A 130 0.26 -2.71 -24.25
C HIS A 130 -0.99 -2.21 -24.98
N GLY A 131 -1.77 -1.32 -24.34
CA GLY A 131 -3.00 -0.75 -24.92
C GLY A 131 -4.25 -1.58 -24.63
N GLN A 132 -4.24 -2.42 -23.61
CA GLN A 132 -5.44 -3.12 -23.17
C GLN A 132 -6.47 -2.13 -22.62
N THR A 133 -7.74 -2.46 -22.82
CA THR A 133 -8.86 -1.53 -22.59
C THR A 133 -9.72 -1.91 -21.41
N GLU A 134 -9.42 -2.98 -20.67
CA GLU A 134 -10.27 -3.46 -19.57
C GLU A 134 -9.43 -3.98 -18.40
N VAL A 135 -9.94 -3.75 -17.19
CA VAL A 135 -9.44 -4.31 -15.93
C VAL A 135 -10.59 -5.03 -15.25
N SER A 136 -10.31 -6.21 -14.71
CA SER A 136 -11.23 -6.94 -13.85
C SER A 136 -10.74 -6.93 -12.42
N LEU A 137 -11.66 -6.73 -11.49
CA LEU A 137 -11.43 -6.74 -10.06
C LEU A 137 -12.43 -7.68 -9.41
N GLU A 138 -11.92 -8.54 -8.53
CA GLU A 138 -12.73 -9.44 -7.72
C GLU A 138 -12.40 -9.23 -6.25
N VAL A 139 -13.42 -9.20 -5.41
CA VAL A 139 -13.31 -9.23 -3.96
C VAL A 139 -13.69 -10.62 -3.51
N ARG A 140 -12.78 -11.29 -2.80
CA ARG A 140 -12.98 -12.68 -2.40
C ARG A 140 -12.80 -12.84 -0.90
N ARG A 141 -13.55 -13.80 -0.35
CA ARG A 141 -13.50 -14.20 1.05
C ARG A 141 -12.77 -15.53 1.18
N ARG A 142 -11.74 -15.51 2.03
CA ARG A 142 -10.94 -16.66 2.39
C ARG A 142 -11.28 -17.13 3.80
N ARG A 143 -11.41 -18.46 3.98
CA ARG A 143 -11.56 -19.08 5.31
C ARG A 143 -10.19 -19.40 5.90
N ARG A 144 -9.90 -18.90 7.11
CA ARG A 144 -8.61 -19.08 7.81
C ARG A 144 -8.24 -20.55 8.00
N ASN A 145 -9.23 -21.44 8.17
CA ASN A 145 -8.99 -22.87 8.41
C ASN A 145 -8.40 -23.65 7.22
N GLN A 146 -8.26 -23.05 6.04
CA GLN A 146 -7.63 -23.68 4.87
C GLN A 146 -6.13 -23.39 4.75
N SER A 147 -5.55 -22.50 5.56
CA SER A 147 -4.19 -21.98 5.32
C SER A 147 -3.03 -22.77 5.97
N ALA A 148 -3.29 -23.93 6.59
CA ALA A 148 -2.28 -24.61 7.43
C ALA A 148 -1.82 -26.00 6.95
N ARG A 149 -1.91 -26.30 5.65
CA ARG A 149 -1.13 -27.42 5.09
C ARG A 149 -0.23 -26.88 3.99
N SER A 150 1.07 -26.90 4.30
CA SER A 150 2.21 -26.61 3.42
C SER A 150 2.03 -27.26 2.05
N LEU A 151 1.38 -26.57 1.12
CA LEU A 151 1.32 -26.95 -0.28
C LEU A 151 2.23 -26.02 -1.06
N SER A 152 2.96 -26.61 -2.00
CA SER A 152 3.87 -25.93 -2.92
C SER A 152 3.15 -24.85 -3.72
N ASP A 153 3.84 -23.74 -4.01
CA ASP A 153 3.33 -22.56 -4.76
C ASP A 153 2.59 -22.89 -6.07
N LEU A 154 2.86 -24.06 -6.68
CA LEU A 154 2.17 -24.53 -7.88
C LEU A 154 0.70 -24.95 -7.68
N LEU A 155 0.26 -25.20 -6.45
CA LEU A 155 -1.14 -25.50 -6.11
C LEU A 155 -1.91 -24.27 -5.61
N VAL A 156 -1.24 -23.12 -5.54
CA VAL A 156 -1.80 -21.91 -4.93
C VAL A 156 -2.94 -21.33 -5.76
N GLU A 157 -2.89 -21.45 -7.09
CA GLU A 157 -4.00 -21.01 -7.95
C GLU A 157 -5.27 -21.83 -7.73
N ASP A 158 -5.15 -23.15 -7.53
CA ASP A 158 -6.30 -24.00 -7.24
C ASP A 158 -6.88 -23.72 -5.85
N LEU A 159 -6.05 -23.32 -4.87
CA LEU A 159 -6.52 -22.94 -3.53
C LEU A 159 -7.42 -21.70 -3.54
N TYR A 160 -7.24 -20.79 -4.49
CA TYR A 160 -8.06 -19.58 -4.60
C TYR A 160 -9.36 -19.79 -5.38
N ARG A 161 -9.51 -20.91 -6.10
CA ARG A 161 -10.75 -21.19 -6.85
C ARG A 161 -11.94 -21.44 -5.92
N ASP A 162 -11.66 -21.98 -4.74
CA ASP A 162 -12.69 -22.29 -3.73
C ASP A 162 -13.03 -21.10 -2.83
N ASP A 163 -12.29 -19.99 -2.94
CA ASP A 163 -12.59 -18.77 -2.19
C ASP A 163 -13.88 -18.13 -2.71
N VAL A 164 -14.74 -17.73 -1.78
CA VAL A 164 -16.09 -17.25 -2.10
C VAL A 164 -16.01 -15.86 -2.70
N LEU A 165 -16.54 -15.71 -3.92
CA LEU A 165 -16.68 -14.41 -4.57
C LEU A 165 -17.68 -13.57 -3.79
N ILE A 166 -17.24 -12.40 -3.32
CA ILE A 166 -18.11 -11.42 -2.64
C ILE A 166 -18.71 -10.48 -3.67
N GLY A 167 -17.88 -10.00 -4.59
CA GLY A 167 -18.33 -9.26 -5.74
C GLY A 167 -17.22 -9.06 -6.74
N GLU A 168 -17.62 -8.69 -7.95
CA GLU A 168 -16.78 -8.48 -9.11
C GLU A 168 -17.16 -7.19 -9.82
N LEU A 169 -16.21 -6.69 -10.59
CA LEU A 169 -16.25 -5.44 -11.29
C LEU A 169 -15.32 -5.55 -12.50
N THR A 170 -15.85 -5.31 -13.69
CA THR A 170 -15.03 -5.08 -14.89
C THR A 170 -15.31 -3.68 -15.39
N PHE A 171 -14.25 -2.92 -15.65
CA PHE A 171 -14.38 -1.55 -16.14
C PHE A 171 -13.39 -1.27 -17.27
N PRO A 172 -13.79 -0.43 -18.23
CA PRO A 172 -12.91 -0.05 -19.31
C PRO A 172 -11.84 0.92 -18.82
N LEU A 173 -10.63 0.77 -19.34
CA LEU A 173 -9.58 1.77 -19.31
C LEU A 173 -9.75 2.68 -20.51
N GLY A 174 -10.04 3.96 -20.26
CA GLY A 174 -10.17 4.93 -21.33
C GLY A 174 -8.86 5.65 -21.67
N GLU A 175 -8.95 6.52 -22.68
CA GLU A 175 -7.86 7.36 -23.17
C GLU A 175 -7.33 8.32 -22.09
N GLU A 176 -8.12 8.60 -21.05
CA GLU A 176 -7.80 9.47 -19.92
C GLU A 176 -6.63 9.00 -19.05
N LEU A 177 -6.15 7.76 -19.23
CA LEU A 177 -4.96 7.25 -18.54
C LEU A 177 -3.66 7.54 -19.30
N LYS A 178 -3.73 7.90 -20.59
CA LYS A 178 -2.56 8.20 -21.42
C LYS A 178 -1.82 9.47 -21.00
N ASP A 179 -2.48 10.35 -20.25
CA ASP A 179 -1.84 11.54 -19.68
C ASP A 179 -0.99 11.24 -18.43
N CYS A 180 -0.91 9.97 -18.03
CA CYS A 180 -0.15 9.48 -16.88
C CYS A 180 -0.55 10.11 -15.53
N ASN A 181 -1.71 10.77 -15.45
CA ASN A 181 -2.18 11.37 -14.22
C ASN A 181 -2.94 10.35 -13.35
N PRO A 182 -2.68 10.30 -12.03
CA PRO A 182 -3.48 9.51 -11.09
C PRO A 182 -4.97 9.83 -11.15
N ARG A 183 -5.78 8.78 -11.26
CA ARG A 183 -7.24 8.83 -11.20
C ARG A 183 -7.74 8.06 -10.00
N LEU A 184 -8.68 8.66 -9.28
CA LEU A 184 -9.48 7.96 -8.29
C LEU A 184 -10.76 7.50 -8.97
N LEU A 185 -10.97 6.19 -9.04
CA LEU A 185 -12.22 5.61 -9.50
C LEU A 185 -13.02 5.12 -8.30
N GLN A 186 -14.31 5.39 -8.34
CA GLN A 186 -15.29 4.91 -7.37
C GLN A 186 -16.38 4.16 -8.11
N LEU A 187 -16.40 2.84 -7.99
CA LEU A 187 -17.23 1.97 -8.82
C LEU A 187 -18.07 1.05 -7.95
N PRO A 188 -19.32 0.75 -8.34
CA PRO A 188 -20.13 -0.23 -7.64
C PRO A 188 -19.52 -1.63 -7.83
N LEU A 189 -19.42 -2.36 -6.74
CA LEU A 189 -19.12 -3.78 -6.72
C LEU A 189 -20.43 -4.54 -6.83
N ASN A 190 -20.49 -5.53 -7.72
CA ASN A 190 -21.70 -6.31 -7.93
C ASN A 190 -21.43 -7.80 -7.70
N HIS A 191 -22.44 -8.53 -7.24
CA HIS A 191 -22.44 -9.99 -7.23
C HIS A 191 -23.64 -10.46 -8.05
N GLY A 192 -23.39 -10.87 -9.29
CA GLY A 192 -24.46 -11.12 -10.25
C GLY A 192 -25.31 -9.86 -10.44
N GLU A 193 -26.60 -9.92 -10.09
CA GLU A 193 -27.53 -8.79 -10.21
C GLU A 193 -27.64 -7.94 -8.94
N HIS A 194 -26.90 -8.28 -7.88
CA HIS A 194 -26.99 -7.62 -6.58
C HIS A 194 -25.82 -6.66 -6.35
N HIS A 195 -26.10 -5.53 -5.70
CA HIS A 195 -25.07 -4.61 -5.23
C HIS A 195 -24.35 -5.22 -4.01
N ALA A 196 -23.03 -5.36 -4.10
CA ALA A 196 -22.18 -5.96 -3.09
C ALA A 196 -21.29 -4.95 -2.35
N GLY A 197 -21.46 -3.65 -2.61
CA GLY A 197 -20.72 -2.55 -1.99
C GLY A 197 -20.05 -1.65 -3.03
N LYS A 198 -19.07 -0.84 -2.59
CA LYS A 198 -18.40 0.13 -3.44
C LYS A 198 -16.89 -0.01 -3.34
N VAL A 199 -16.20 -0.07 -4.47
CA VAL A 199 -14.74 -0.07 -4.53
C VAL A 199 -14.25 1.32 -4.90
N SER A 200 -13.30 1.83 -4.14
CA SER A 200 -12.53 3.02 -4.47
C SER A 200 -11.09 2.62 -4.74
N MET A 201 -10.57 2.95 -5.93
CA MET A 201 -9.20 2.62 -6.33
C MET A 201 -8.50 3.79 -6.98
N ARG A 202 -7.18 3.88 -6.78
CA ARG A 202 -6.34 4.86 -7.46
C ARG A 202 -5.48 4.17 -8.50
N LEU A 203 -5.55 4.63 -9.74
CA LEU A 203 -4.84 4.05 -10.87
C LEU A 203 -4.24 5.09 -11.82
N PHE A 204 -3.20 4.71 -12.54
CA PHE A 204 -2.55 5.53 -13.59
C PHE A 204 -1.62 4.70 -14.47
N LEU A 205 -1.22 5.27 -15.60
CA LEU A 205 -0.07 4.78 -16.35
C LEU A 205 1.21 5.46 -15.87
N ARG A 206 2.29 4.68 -15.86
CA ARG A 206 3.63 5.16 -15.58
C ARG A 206 4.60 4.68 -16.65
N GLU A 207 5.33 5.60 -17.25
CA GLU A 207 6.48 5.27 -18.09
C GLU A 207 7.66 4.91 -17.19
N THR A 208 8.25 3.73 -17.37
CA THR A 208 9.51 3.38 -16.73
C THR A 208 10.27 2.34 -17.54
N ASP A 209 11.59 2.49 -17.56
CA ASP A 209 12.53 1.52 -18.13
C ASP A 209 12.93 0.46 -17.09
N ASP A 210 12.64 0.70 -15.80
CA ASP A 210 12.92 -0.20 -14.69
C ASP A 210 11.62 -0.41 -13.86
N PRO A 211 10.80 -1.42 -14.20
CA PRO A 211 9.62 -1.77 -13.40
C PRO A 211 9.98 -2.34 -12.03
N GLU A 212 11.15 -2.96 -11.89
CA GLU A 212 11.58 -3.46 -10.58
C GLU A 212 11.88 -2.31 -9.62
N ALA A 213 12.37 -1.17 -10.10
CA ALA A 213 12.51 0.03 -9.27
C ALA A 213 11.16 0.54 -8.72
N LEU A 214 10.04 0.30 -9.42
CA LEU A 214 8.70 0.64 -8.91
C LEU A 214 8.31 -0.29 -7.75
N GLN A 215 8.52 -1.60 -7.90
CA GLN A 215 8.26 -2.57 -6.82
C GLN A 215 9.18 -2.33 -5.62
N ARG A 216 10.47 -2.06 -5.88
CA ARG A 216 11.45 -1.71 -4.85
C ARG A 216 11.04 -0.44 -4.13
N ARG A 217 10.50 0.59 -4.79
CA ARG A 217 10.08 1.80 -4.05
C ARG A 217 8.94 1.55 -3.05
N GLY A 218 8.04 0.61 -3.35
CA GLY A 218 6.97 0.19 -2.43
C GLY A 218 7.44 -0.76 -1.32
N SER A 219 8.54 -1.49 -1.54
CA SER A 219 9.08 -2.48 -0.58
C SER A 219 10.33 -2.01 0.19
N ASP A 220 11.16 -1.12 -0.36
CA ASP A 220 12.36 -0.50 0.24
C ASP A 220 12.05 0.73 1.12
N GLU A 221 10.78 1.08 1.34
CA GLU A 221 10.41 1.76 2.61
C GLU A 221 10.67 0.85 3.83
N SER A 222 11.02 -0.43 3.62
CA SER A 222 11.76 -1.25 4.60
C SER A 222 13.28 -1.02 4.53
N LEU A 223 13.70 0.19 4.92
CA LEU A 223 15.05 0.68 5.27
C LEU A 223 16.33 0.00 4.71
N PRO A 224 17.31 0.79 4.19
CA PRO A 224 18.67 0.31 3.99
C PRO A 224 19.33 0.00 5.35
N LYS A 225 19.72 -1.26 5.55
CA LYS A 225 20.58 -1.71 6.64
C LYS A 225 21.97 -1.07 6.50
N ARG A 226 22.13 0.12 7.08
CA ARG A 226 23.41 0.85 7.05
C ARG A 226 24.39 0.16 7.99
N GLU A 227 25.37 -0.55 7.43
CA GLU A 227 26.52 -1.04 8.16
C GLU A 227 27.35 0.17 8.63
N SER A 228 27.24 0.47 9.92
CA SER A 228 28.02 1.51 10.59
C SER A 228 29.46 1.02 10.75
N THR A 229 30.35 1.45 9.87
CA THR A 229 31.80 1.43 10.12
C THR A 229 32.09 2.41 11.25
N GLY A 230 32.38 1.87 12.43
CA GLY A 230 32.67 2.66 13.64
C GLY A 230 33.92 3.52 13.46
N SER A 231 33.75 4.83 13.63
CA SER A 231 34.83 5.77 13.90
C SER A 231 34.86 6.03 15.40
N GLY A 232 36.00 5.74 16.02
CA GLY A 232 36.18 5.77 17.47
C GLY A 232 36.16 7.17 18.06
N PHE A 233 35.61 7.27 19.27
CA PHE A 233 35.98 8.32 20.21
C PHE A 233 36.33 7.66 21.55
N ALA A 234 37.61 7.69 21.88
CA ALA A 234 38.13 7.32 23.18
C ALA A 234 37.87 8.46 24.17
N GLY A 235 37.23 8.13 25.30
CA GLY A 235 36.96 9.06 26.38
C GLY A 235 36.55 8.30 27.64
N VAL A 236 37.55 7.82 28.39
CA VAL A 236 37.40 7.11 29.66
C VAL A 236 37.03 8.10 30.76
N VAL A 237 35.89 7.90 31.43
CA VAL A 237 35.75 8.10 32.88
C VAL A 237 34.55 7.30 33.42
N SER A 238 34.85 6.43 34.39
CA SER A 238 33.93 5.55 35.13
C SER A 238 32.83 6.29 35.89
N ALA A 239 31.59 5.83 35.77
CA ALA A 239 30.70 5.57 36.91
C ALA A 239 29.46 4.77 36.46
N VAL A 240 29.15 3.72 37.21
CA VAL A 240 28.12 2.72 36.97
C VAL A 240 26.73 3.33 37.15
N GLY A 241 25.90 3.23 36.11
CA GLY A 241 24.46 3.51 36.16
C GLY A 241 23.84 3.14 34.81
N SER A 242 23.17 1.99 34.75
CA SER A 242 22.54 1.45 33.55
C SER A 242 21.50 2.40 32.96
N ALA A 243 21.93 3.24 32.02
CA ALA A 243 21.03 3.80 31.03
C ALA A 243 20.79 2.70 30.00
N VAL A 244 19.63 2.05 30.09
CA VAL A 244 19.10 1.25 28.98
C VAL A 244 18.79 2.24 27.86
N GLY A 245 19.80 2.54 27.06
CA GLY A 245 19.63 3.19 25.77
C GLY A 245 18.88 2.21 24.89
N VAL A 246 17.55 2.23 24.95
CA VAL A 246 16.73 1.61 23.91
C VAL A 246 17.05 2.40 22.66
N ALA A 247 17.90 1.82 21.81
CA ALA A 247 17.99 2.21 20.43
C ALA A 247 16.61 1.91 19.84
N VAL A 248 15.73 2.92 19.86
CA VAL A 248 14.44 2.87 19.19
C VAL A 248 14.76 2.87 17.70
N GLY A 249 14.92 1.67 17.15
CA GLY A 249 14.91 1.47 15.71
C GLY A 249 13.64 2.14 15.19
N SER A 250 13.81 3.01 14.21
CA SER A 250 12.73 3.69 13.50
C SER A 250 11.96 2.66 12.67
N VAL A 251 11.21 1.79 13.35
CA VAL A 251 10.26 0.89 12.74
C VAL A 251 9.01 1.73 12.51
N GLU A 252 8.62 1.90 11.25
CA GLU A 252 7.34 2.51 10.91
C GLU A 252 6.23 1.56 11.41
N GLY A 253 5.31 2.09 12.22
CA GLY A 253 4.18 1.31 12.70
C GLY A 253 3.20 1.04 11.56
N PRO A 254 2.37 -0.02 11.65
CA PRO A 254 1.27 -0.21 10.70
C PRO A 254 0.39 1.04 10.69
N ALA A 255 0.10 1.56 9.50
CA ALA A 255 -0.75 2.73 9.35
C ALA A 255 -2.15 2.42 9.90
N MET A 256 -2.63 3.23 10.84
CA MET A 256 -3.96 3.11 11.44
C MET A 256 -4.99 3.92 10.64
N GLY A 257 -6.28 3.61 10.81
CA GLY A 257 -7.35 4.51 10.38
C GLY A 257 -7.22 5.82 11.16
N ALA A 258 -6.90 6.91 10.48
CA ALA A 258 -6.66 8.20 11.10
C ALA A 258 -7.74 9.20 10.72
N SER A 259 -8.20 9.97 11.69
CA SER A 259 -9.01 11.15 11.42
C SER A 259 -8.09 12.27 10.97
N LEU A 260 -8.49 13.02 9.93
CA LEU A 260 -7.77 14.19 9.48
C LEU A 260 -8.62 15.45 9.67
N GLN A 261 -8.11 16.41 10.42
CA GLN A 261 -8.82 17.66 10.71
C GLN A 261 -7.93 18.88 10.49
N LYS A 262 -8.53 20.04 10.15
CA LYS A 262 -7.80 21.31 10.12
C LYS A 262 -7.46 21.69 11.56
N ARG A 263 -6.20 22.02 11.86
CA ARG A 263 -5.88 22.56 13.18
C ARG A 263 -6.33 24.02 13.27
N SER A 264 -7.14 24.34 14.27
CA SER A 264 -7.55 25.72 14.54
C SER A 264 -6.40 26.56 15.09
N GLY A 265 -6.29 27.82 14.64
CA GLY A 265 -5.28 28.78 15.11
C GLY A 265 -3.88 28.59 14.53
N PHE A 266 -3.71 27.73 13.54
CA PHE A 266 -2.45 27.53 12.82
C PHE A 266 -2.66 27.58 11.30
N GLY A 267 -1.56 27.65 10.55
CA GLY A 267 -1.57 27.92 9.11
C GLY A 267 -1.62 29.41 8.80
N THR A 268 -1.49 29.76 7.52
CA THR A 268 -1.52 31.16 7.05
C THR A 268 -2.66 31.46 6.08
N CYS A 269 -3.43 30.46 5.67
CA CYS A 269 -4.51 30.62 4.69
C CYS A 269 -5.59 29.53 4.86
N GLU A 270 -6.64 29.61 4.04
CA GLU A 270 -7.59 28.51 3.89
C GLU A 270 -7.02 27.38 3.03
N ARG A 271 -7.63 26.19 3.14
CA ARG A 271 -7.15 25.00 2.44
C ARG A 271 -7.11 25.21 0.91
N ASP A 272 -8.15 25.81 0.35
CA ASP A 272 -8.27 26.01 -1.10
C ASP A 272 -7.29 27.07 -1.65
N GLU A 273 -6.71 27.89 -0.77
CA GLU A 273 -5.73 28.92 -1.12
C GLU A 273 -4.29 28.46 -0.87
N SER A 274 -4.12 27.27 -0.30
CA SER A 274 -2.80 26.78 0.09
C SER A 274 -1.99 26.25 -1.09
N SER A 275 -0.71 26.61 -1.12
CA SER A 275 0.29 26.01 -2.01
C SER A 275 1.03 24.85 -1.34
N VAL A 276 1.02 24.84 0.01
CA VAL A 276 1.67 23.81 0.82
C VAL A 276 0.77 23.46 2.00
N ILE A 277 0.66 22.17 2.29
CA ILE A 277 0.00 21.65 3.50
C ILE A 277 1.01 20.83 4.29
N ILE A 278 1.12 21.10 5.59
CA ILE A 278 1.83 20.20 6.52
C ILE A 278 0.78 19.32 7.19
N VAL A 279 1.01 18.01 7.24
CA VAL A 279 0.19 17.07 8.00
C VAL A 279 1.03 16.49 9.13
N THR A 280 0.45 16.43 10.33
CA THR A 280 1.09 15.88 11.54
C THR A 280 0.21 14.82 12.18
N GLU A 281 0.80 13.95 13.01
CA GLU A 281 0.07 13.10 13.94
C GLU A 281 0.30 13.63 15.37
N GLU A 282 -0.78 14.05 16.05
CA GLU A 282 -0.77 14.59 17.41
C GLU A 282 -1.57 13.68 18.34
N GLY A 283 -0.97 12.53 18.62
CA GLY A 283 -1.63 11.43 19.30
C GLY A 283 -2.05 10.36 18.29
N THR A 284 -2.05 9.11 18.76
CA THR A 284 -2.28 7.91 17.97
C THR A 284 -3.57 7.99 17.14
N GLY A 285 -3.45 8.07 15.81
CA GLY A 285 -4.57 8.15 14.86
C GLY A 285 -5.24 9.52 14.72
N TRP A 286 -4.70 10.56 15.36
CA TRP A 286 -5.21 11.92 15.28
C TRP A 286 -4.31 12.78 14.40
N CYS A 287 -4.66 12.85 13.12
CA CYS A 287 -3.92 13.65 12.17
C CYS A 287 -4.52 15.06 12.04
N TYR A 288 -3.63 16.04 11.93
CA TYR A 288 -4.01 17.43 11.70
C TYR A 288 -3.29 17.97 10.47
N TYR A 289 -4.00 18.77 9.67
CA TYR A 289 -3.38 19.50 8.57
C TYR A 289 -3.33 21.01 8.82
N TYR A 290 -2.32 21.62 8.22
CA TYR A 290 -1.90 23.00 8.41
C TYR A 290 -1.66 23.64 7.04
N PRO A 291 -2.60 24.42 6.51
CA PRO A 291 -2.48 25.06 5.20
C PRO A 291 -1.62 26.33 5.24
N TYR A 292 -0.72 26.48 4.27
CA TYR A 292 0.15 27.65 4.10
C TYR A 292 0.07 28.19 2.67
N ALA A 293 -0.02 29.52 2.56
CA ALA A 293 -0.07 30.20 1.27
C ALA A 293 1.27 30.10 0.52
N THR A 294 2.37 30.00 1.26
CA THR A 294 3.74 29.94 0.72
C THR A 294 4.55 28.84 1.39
N ARG A 295 5.52 28.29 0.64
CA ARG A 295 6.46 27.30 1.18
C ARG A 295 7.36 27.89 2.27
N GLU A 296 7.73 29.15 2.13
CA GLU A 296 8.59 29.86 3.08
C GLU A 296 7.93 29.95 4.47
N ASP A 297 6.61 30.20 4.54
CA ASP A 297 5.89 30.19 5.80
C ASP A 297 5.76 28.79 6.39
N ALA A 298 5.50 27.79 5.55
CA ALA A 298 5.48 26.39 5.97
C ALA A 298 6.83 25.96 6.55
N ASP A 299 7.95 26.34 5.92
CA ASP A 299 9.31 25.99 6.36
C ASP A 299 9.64 26.53 7.76
N LYS A 300 9.17 27.74 8.11
CA LYS A 300 9.37 28.33 9.46
C LYS A 300 8.78 27.43 10.55
N TYR A 301 7.56 26.93 10.33
CA TYR A 301 6.88 26.03 11.26
C TYR A 301 7.46 24.62 11.21
N PHE A 302 7.70 24.10 10.00
CA PHE A 302 8.23 22.75 9.81
C PHE A 302 9.59 22.55 10.48
N ARG A 303 10.41 23.60 10.56
CA ARG A 303 11.73 23.56 11.21
C ARG A 303 11.70 24.03 12.67
N ALA A 304 10.57 24.50 13.17
CA ALA A 304 10.42 24.99 14.53
C ALA A 304 10.79 23.89 15.54
N ARG A 305 11.53 24.29 16.60
CA ARG A 305 12.03 23.35 17.60
C ARG A 305 10.90 22.62 18.34
N SER A 306 9.76 23.29 18.53
CA SER A 306 8.56 22.73 19.16
C SER A 306 7.96 21.56 18.37
N TRP A 307 8.21 21.46 17.07
CA TRP A 307 7.64 20.43 16.20
C TRP A 307 8.58 19.25 15.98
N ARG A 308 9.82 19.30 16.48
CA ARG A 308 10.82 18.24 16.26
C ARG A 308 10.42 16.89 16.84
N ILE A 309 9.60 16.88 17.90
CA ILE A 309 9.11 15.66 18.55
C ILE A 309 7.86 15.09 17.87
N SER A 310 7.25 15.84 16.95
CA SER A 310 6.04 15.44 16.23
C SER A 310 6.40 15.01 14.82
N SER A 311 5.91 13.83 14.44
CA SER A 311 5.99 13.34 13.08
C SER A 311 5.16 14.24 12.17
N ARG A 312 5.74 14.58 11.03
CA ARG A 312 5.13 15.52 10.09
C ARG A 312 5.63 15.29 8.68
N ILE A 313 4.76 15.54 7.72
CA ILE A 313 5.06 15.49 6.30
C ILE A 313 4.53 16.77 5.66
N MET A 314 5.34 17.39 4.82
CA MET A 314 4.97 18.56 4.03
C MET A 314 4.63 18.11 2.62
N TYR A 315 3.52 18.61 2.09
CA TYR A 315 3.04 18.30 0.75
C TYR A 315 2.84 19.58 -0.05
N ASN A 316 3.18 19.54 -1.35
CA ASN A 316 2.73 20.55 -2.29
C ASN A 316 1.27 20.28 -2.64
N CYS A 317 0.48 21.35 -2.71
CA CYS A 317 -0.93 21.26 -3.07
C CYS A 317 -1.36 22.41 -3.98
N THR A 318 -2.43 22.17 -4.73
CA THR A 318 -3.09 23.17 -5.58
C THR A 318 -4.58 23.07 -5.30
N HIS A 319 -5.22 24.18 -4.92
CA HIS A 319 -6.63 24.21 -4.51
C HIS A 319 -6.97 23.17 -3.44
N GLY A 320 -6.08 23.01 -2.44
CA GLY A 320 -6.29 22.06 -1.35
C GLY A 320 -6.10 20.59 -1.71
N LEU A 321 -5.77 20.26 -2.96
CA LEU A 321 -5.47 18.89 -3.43
C LEU A 321 -3.96 18.65 -3.39
N ILE A 322 -3.55 17.65 -2.62
CA ILE A 322 -2.14 17.23 -2.51
C ILE A 322 -1.73 16.43 -3.74
N TYR A 323 -0.59 16.77 -4.33
CA TYR A 323 -0.06 16.05 -5.50
C TYR A 323 1.37 15.54 -5.31
N GLU A 324 2.13 16.08 -4.36
CA GLU A 324 3.53 15.72 -4.16
C GLU A 324 3.94 15.84 -2.68
N GLU A 325 4.71 14.88 -2.19
CA GLU A 325 5.40 14.95 -0.90
C GLU A 325 6.71 15.72 -1.05
N VAL A 326 6.90 16.79 -0.26
CA VAL A 326 8.08 17.65 -0.31
C VAL A 326 9.18 17.13 0.61
N CYS A 327 8.85 16.89 1.88
CA CYS A 327 9.80 16.43 2.88
C CYS A 327 9.11 15.89 4.14
N ARG A 328 9.85 15.05 4.88
CA ARG A 328 9.44 14.50 6.18
C ARG A 328 10.25 15.09 7.33
N GLY A 329 9.64 15.11 8.50
CA GLY A 329 10.25 15.58 9.73
C GLY A 329 9.74 14.85 10.96
N GLY A 330 10.55 14.87 12.03
CA GLY A 330 10.21 14.23 13.30
C GLY A 330 10.47 12.72 13.27
N PRO A 331 9.94 11.97 14.26
CA PRO A 331 10.10 10.52 14.31
C PRO A 331 9.33 9.85 13.16
N SER A 332 9.83 8.73 12.62
CA SER A 332 9.22 8.09 11.44
C SER A 332 8.00 7.21 11.72
N TRP A 333 7.77 6.84 12.98
CA TRP A 333 6.74 5.90 13.44
C TRP A 333 5.30 6.16 12.93
N ALA A 334 5.01 7.37 12.49
CA ALA A 334 3.69 7.89 12.15
C ALA A 334 3.61 8.33 10.67
N TRP A 335 4.67 8.18 9.88
CA TRP A 335 4.66 8.63 8.48
C TRP A 335 3.62 7.90 7.65
N GLY A 336 3.46 6.57 7.82
CA GLY A 336 2.40 5.81 7.15
C GLY A 336 0.99 6.31 7.50
N THR A 337 0.73 6.58 8.78
CA THR A 337 -0.54 7.15 9.25
C THR A 337 -0.79 8.54 8.66
N ILE A 338 0.22 9.42 8.69
CA ILE A 338 0.15 10.78 8.15
C ILE A 338 -0.09 10.77 6.66
N SER A 339 0.64 9.94 5.90
CA SER A 339 0.47 9.81 4.45
C SER A 339 -0.92 9.33 4.09
N ARG A 340 -1.42 8.29 4.77
CA ARG A 340 -2.78 7.79 4.56
C ARG A 340 -3.83 8.86 4.86
N ALA A 341 -3.69 9.55 5.99
CA ALA A 341 -4.57 10.65 6.35
C ALA A 341 -4.53 11.76 5.28
N ALA A 342 -3.33 12.17 4.84
CA ALA A 342 -3.15 13.24 3.85
C ALA A 342 -3.88 12.96 2.54
N TRP A 343 -3.89 11.70 2.08
CA TRP A 343 -4.61 11.32 0.85
C TRP A 343 -6.13 11.51 0.94
N THR A 344 -6.72 11.50 2.14
CA THR A 344 -8.16 11.82 2.32
C THR A 344 -8.49 13.28 1.98
N LEU A 345 -7.49 14.16 1.88
CA LEU A 345 -7.67 15.50 1.35
C LEU A 345 -8.00 15.44 -0.15
N GLY A 346 -7.38 14.54 -0.91
CA GLY A 346 -7.67 14.38 -2.35
C GLY A 346 -9.12 13.98 -2.64
N ASP A 347 -9.74 13.21 -1.74
CA ASP A 347 -11.05 12.58 -1.95
C ASP A 347 -12.24 13.48 -1.58
N GLN A 348 -12.00 14.60 -0.89
CA GLN A 348 -13.04 15.59 -0.63
C GLN A 348 -13.26 16.46 -1.86
N THR A 349 -13.79 15.87 -2.94
CA THR A 349 -14.37 16.67 -4.02
C THR A 349 -15.52 17.46 -3.41
N VAL A 350 -15.32 18.78 -3.33
CA VAL A 350 -16.34 19.73 -2.93
C VAL A 350 -17.57 19.48 -3.78
N ASP A 351 -18.63 18.98 -3.15
CA ASP A 351 -19.94 18.86 -3.77
C ASP A 351 -20.36 20.29 -4.16
N PRO A 352 -20.43 20.64 -5.47
CA PRO A 352 -20.67 22.03 -5.90
C PRO A 352 -22.07 22.54 -5.55
N SER A 353 -22.87 21.73 -4.84
CA SER A 353 -24.24 22.01 -4.42
C SER A 353 -24.35 22.80 -3.10
N GLY A 354 -23.23 23.13 -2.44
CA GLY A 354 -23.16 23.90 -1.20
C GLY A 354 -23.53 25.39 -1.29
N VAL A 355 -24.52 25.77 -2.10
CA VAL A 355 -25.18 27.08 -1.96
C VAL A 355 -26.09 26.99 -0.73
N SER A 356 -25.54 27.36 0.44
CA SER A 356 -26.36 27.72 1.60
C SER A 356 -27.22 28.93 1.23
N GLN A 357 -28.43 28.68 0.72
CA GLN A 357 -29.48 29.70 0.73
C GLN A 357 -29.83 29.95 2.20
N ALA A 358 -29.28 31.04 2.73
CA ALA A 358 -29.77 31.63 3.97
C ALA A 358 -31.27 31.93 3.79
N ILE A 359 -32.11 31.10 4.41
CA ILE A 359 -33.55 31.36 4.52
C ILE A 359 -33.69 32.70 5.26
N PRO A 360 -34.26 33.75 4.63
CA PRO A 360 -34.49 35.00 5.32
C PRO A 360 -35.51 34.74 6.44
N LYS A 361 -35.11 35.05 7.69
CA LYS A 361 -36.05 35.10 8.82
C LYS A 361 -37.12 36.13 8.48
N ALA A 362 -38.34 35.65 8.28
CA ALA A 362 -39.50 36.52 8.18
C ALA A 362 -39.75 37.16 9.55
N ASP A 363 -39.49 38.46 9.64
CA ASP A 363 -39.92 39.30 10.74
C ASP A 363 -41.45 39.34 10.77
N SER A 364 -42.03 38.62 11.71
CA SER A 364 -43.45 38.74 12.06
C SER A 364 -43.62 39.89 13.04
N LYS A 365 -43.92 41.08 12.51
CA LYS A 365 -44.55 42.20 13.24
C LYS A 365 -45.99 42.37 12.73
N SER A 366 -46.94 41.99 13.59
CA SER A 366 -48.24 42.61 13.99
C SER A 366 -49.19 43.21 12.92
N PRO A 367 -50.52 43.26 13.14
CA PRO A 367 -51.18 43.90 14.30
C PRO A 367 -51.74 42.93 15.34
#